data_AF-A0A832E1L7-F1
#
_entry.id   AF-A0A832E1L7-F1
#
_cell.length_a   1.000
_cell.length_b   1.000
_cell.length_c   1.000
_cell.angle_alpha   90.00
_cell.angle_beta   90.00
_cell.angle_gamma   90.00
#
_symmetry.space_group_name_H-M   'P 1'
#
loop_
_entity.id
_entity.type
_entity.pdbx_description
1 polymer ?
#
loop_
_entity_poly.entity_id
_entity_poly.type
_entity_poly.pdbx_seq_one_letter_code
_entity_poly.pdbx_strand_id
1 'polypeptide(L)'
;MIAVIKQSLERLYHRYERYVPLVSFLGGFLWDSLTLTRIDRLSDNLILLVYLVLSGVAILLIHVIDQHRITHPQVLRFREWYPVGLQFFLGGLFSSYVVFYFQSVSMTQTAVFFVLLVVLLVANEFLEDRLDNVYLQFTLFTLSAFSFFIFFIPIVVKRMTWWTVVLAIVFTAIFVGKFIYLLWRFGGV
;
A
#
# COMPACT_ATOMS: atom_id res chain seq x y z
N MET A 1 28.73 31.84 6.34
CA MET A 1 27.45 31.36 6.90
C MET A 1 26.73 30.37 5.99
N ILE A 2 26.50 30.71 4.71
CA ILE A 2 25.85 29.81 3.71
C ILE A 2 26.64 28.50 3.47
N ALA A 3 27.97 28.57 3.41
CA ALA A 3 28.83 27.38 3.21
C ALA A 3 28.83 26.40 4.40
N VAL A 4 28.60 26.90 5.63
CA VAL A 4 28.54 26.05 6.84
C VAL A 4 27.23 25.27 6.87
N ILE A 5 26.11 25.92 6.50
CA ILE A 5 24.80 25.25 6.35
C ILE A 5 24.88 24.16 5.27
N LYS A 6 25.55 24.43 4.15
CA LYS A 6 25.74 23.47 3.05
C LYS A 6 26.58 22.26 3.46
N GLN A 7 27.68 22.48 4.19
CA GLN A 7 28.52 21.38 4.71
C GLN A 7 27.83 20.58 5.83
N SER A 8 27.01 21.21 6.67
CA SER A 8 26.19 20.51 7.67
C SER A 8 25.09 19.67 7.00
N LEU A 9 24.50 20.17 5.92
CA LEU A 9 23.56 19.42 5.08
C LEU A 9 24.24 18.25 4.37
N GLU A 10 25.41 18.42 3.78
CA GLU A 10 26.15 17.35 3.09
C GLU A 10 26.62 16.22 4.04
N ARG A 11 26.97 16.55 5.30
CA ARG A 11 27.29 15.55 6.33
C ARG A 11 26.06 14.82 6.88
N LEU A 12 24.90 15.46 6.90
CA LEU A 12 23.62 14.79 7.16
C LEU A 12 23.20 13.90 5.98
N TYR A 13 23.48 14.36 4.75
CA TYR A 13 23.17 13.68 3.49
C TYR A 13 23.85 12.31 3.38
N HIS A 14 25.14 12.21 3.70
CA HIS A 14 25.86 10.92 3.66
C HIS A 14 25.47 9.93 4.77
N ARG A 15 24.83 10.38 5.86
CA ARG A 15 24.34 9.48 6.93
C ARG A 15 22.91 9.00 6.65
N TYR A 16 22.15 9.73 5.84
CA TYR A 16 20.74 9.49 5.51
C TYR A 16 20.50 9.21 4.01
N GLU A 17 21.53 8.97 3.21
CA GLU A 17 21.46 8.71 1.76
C GLU A 17 20.44 7.61 1.40
N ARG A 18 20.25 6.64 2.30
CA ARG A 18 19.25 5.56 2.16
C ARG A 18 17.80 6.00 2.44
N TYR A 19 17.58 7.07 3.20
CA TYR A 19 16.24 7.57 3.57
C TYR A 19 15.87 8.87 2.82
N VAL A 20 16.79 9.53 2.14
CA VAL A 20 16.47 10.72 1.32
C VAL A 20 15.49 10.39 0.17
N PRO A 21 15.63 9.26 -0.55
CA PRO A 21 14.63 8.81 -1.53
C PRO A 21 13.28 8.56 -0.86
N LEU A 22 13.28 7.86 0.28
CA LEU A 22 12.09 7.60 1.09
C LEU A 22 11.36 8.90 1.48
N VAL A 23 12.05 9.88 2.06
CA VAL A 23 11.42 11.13 2.50
C VAL A 23 10.94 11.97 1.32
N SER A 24 11.63 11.92 0.17
CA SER A 24 11.21 12.64 -1.04
C SER A 24 10.01 11.98 -1.71
N PHE A 25 10.02 10.64 -1.82
CA PHE A 25 8.92 9.85 -2.35
C PHE A 25 7.69 9.97 -1.45
N LEU A 26 7.84 9.74 -0.15
CA LEU A 26 6.77 9.91 0.82
C LEU A 26 6.29 11.35 0.88
N GLY A 27 7.17 12.34 0.87
CA GLY A 27 6.80 13.75 0.92
C GLY A 27 5.99 14.18 -0.30
N GLY A 28 6.45 13.83 -1.52
CA GLY A 28 5.73 14.12 -2.76
C GLY A 28 4.41 13.35 -2.85
N PHE A 29 4.43 12.05 -2.55
CA PHE A 29 3.24 11.22 -2.59
C PHE A 29 2.20 11.62 -1.53
N LEU A 30 2.64 11.93 -0.30
CA LEU A 30 1.76 12.45 0.76
C LEU A 30 1.18 13.80 0.34
N TRP A 31 1.97 14.68 -0.26
CA TRP A 31 1.50 15.96 -0.76
C TRP A 31 0.44 15.78 -1.86
N ASP A 32 0.69 14.91 -2.84
CA ASP A 32 -0.26 14.60 -3.89
C ASP A 32 -1.54 13.97 -3.33
N SER A 33 -1.40 13.01 -2.41
CA SER A 33 -2.51 12.34 -1.73
C SER A 33 -3.34 13.32 -0.91
N LEU A 34 -2.70 14.25 -0.17
CA LEU A 34 -3.34 15.33 0.60
C LEU A 34 -4.09 16.32 -0.29
N THR A 35 -3.54 16.62 -1.47
CA THR A 35 -4.16 17.53 -2.43
C THR A 35 -5.37 16.87 -3.11
N LEU A 36 -5.28 15.57 -3.38
CA LEU A 36 -6.35 14.74 -3.94
C LEU A 36 -7.50 14.47 -2.94
N THR A 37 -7.22 14.42 -1.63
CA THR A 37 -8.22 14.12 -0.57
C THR A 37 -9.39 15.13 -0.47
N ARG A 38 -9.36 16.22 -1.25
CA ARG A 38 -10.44 17.22 -1.29
C ARG A 38 -11.51 16.93 -2.33
N ILE A 39 -11.30 15.96 -3.24
CA ILE A 39 -12.27 15.61 -4.28
C ILE A 39 -13.10 14.43 -3.77
N ASP A 40 -14.20 14.72 -3.09
CA ASP A 40 -15.27 13.81 -2.61
C ASP A 40 -14.84 12.45 -2.01
N ARG A 41 -15.28 12.20 -0.76
CA ARG A 41 -15.00 10.94 -0.02
C ARG A 41 -15.27 9.65 -0.79
N LEU A 42 -16.17 9.65 -1.78
CA LEU A 42 -16.42 8.47 -2.63
C LEU A 42 -15.34 8.27 -3.71
N SER A 43 -14.86 9.36 -4.32
CA SER A 43 -13.81 9.32 -5.34
C SER A 43 -12.48 8.84 -4.73
N ASP A 44 -12.15 9.31 -3.54
CA ASP A 44 -11.00 8.85 -2.75
C ASP A 44 -11.02 7.34 -2.54
N ASN A 45 -12.17 6.79 -2.11
CA ASN A 45 -12.35 5.36 -1.93
C ASN A 45 -12.25 4.58 -3.24
N LEU A 46 -12.70 5.15 -4.35
CA LEU A 46 -12.57 4.53 -5.66
C LEU A 46 -11.11 4.46 -6.10
N ILE A 47 -10.32 5.51 -5.85
CA ILE A 47 -8.88 5.51 -6.13
C ILE A 47 -8.19 4.43 -5.29
N LEU A 48 -8.48 4.35 -3.99
CA LEU A 48 -7.96 3.27 -3.13
C LEU A 48 -8.35 1.88 -3.64
N LEU A 49 -9.59 1.71 -4.10
CA LEU A 49 -10.04 0.44 -4.68
C LEU A 49 -9.24 0.09 -5.95
N VAL A 50 -8.98 1.07 -6.82
CA VAL A 50 -8.17 0.89 -8.02
C VAL A 50 -6.75 0.46 -7.64
N TYR A 51 -6.11 1.15 -6.68
CA TYR A 51 -4.78 0.78 -6.20
C TYR A 51 -4.76 -0.64 -5.59
N LEU A 52 -5.79 -1.02 -4.84
CA LEU A 52 -5.93 -2.36 -4.28
C LEU A 52 -6.05 -3.42 -5.38
N VAL A 53 -6.88 -3.17 -6.39
CA VAL A 53 -7.04 -4.09 -7.54
C VAL A 53 -5.74 -4.20 -8.34
N LEU A 54 -5.08 -3.08 -8.62
CA LEU A 54 -3.79 -3.06 -9.33
C LEU A 54 -2.70 -3.82 -8.56
N SER A 55 -2.67 -3.68 -7.23
CA SER A 55 -1.79 -4.47 -6.35
C SER A 55 -2.05 -5.97 -6.50
N GLY A 56 -3.31 -6.39 -6.49
CA GLY A 56 -3.70 -7.79 -6.68
C GLY A 56 -3.32 -8.32 -8.07
N VAL A 57 -3.53 -7.52 -9.11
CA VAL A 57 -3.12 -7.86 -10.49
C VAL A 57 -1.60 -7.99 -10.60
N ALA A 58 -0.83 -7.08 -10.00
CA ALA A 58 0.62 -7.17 -9.99
C ALA A 58 1.11 -8.45 -9.32
N ILE A 59 0.57 -8.80 -8.15
CA ILE A 59 0.87 -10.07 -7.46
C ILE A 59 0.54 -11.28 -8.33
N LEU A 60 -0.63 -11.29 -8.98
CA LEU A 60 -1.03 -12.36 -9.90
C LEU A 60 -0.05 -12.50 -11.06
N LEU A 61 0.36 -11.40 -11.68
CA LEU A 61 1.30 -11.42 -12.80
C LEU A 61 2.68 -11.93 -12.36
N ILE A 62 3.19 -11.46 -11.21
CA ILE A 62 4.46 -11.95 -10.65
C ILE A 62 4.42 -13.48 -10.49
N HIS A 63 3.34 -13.99 -9.90
CA HIS A 63 3.22 -15.42 -9.61
C HIS A 63 3.04 -16.28 -10.87
N VAL A 64 2.21 -15.85 -11.81
CA VAL A 64 1.95 -16.60 -13.06
C VAL A 64 3.18 -16.63 -13.98
N ILE A 65 3.97 -15.55 -13.99
CA ILE A 65 5.23 -15.50 -14.76
C ILE A 65 6.27 -16.43 -14.15
N ASP A 66 6.40 -16.44 -12.82
CA ASP A 66 7.38 -17.29 -12.13
C ASP A 66 7.11 -18.78 -12.38
N GLN A 67 5.85 -19.17 -12.51
CA GLN A 67 5.44 -20.53 -12.85
C GLN A 67 5.51 -20.89 -14.35
N HIS A 68 6.07 -20.02 -15.20
CA HIS A 68 6.22 -20.23 -16.66
C HIS A 68 4.90 -20.54 -17.39
N ARG A 69 3.75 -20.17 -16.80
CA ARG A 69 2.41 -20.41 -17.37
C ARG A 69 2.07 -19.44 -18.48
N ILE A 70 2.65 -18.23 -18.45
CA ILE A 70 2.55 -17.23 -19.52
C ILE A 70 3.91 -17.07 -20.18
N THR A 71 3.99 -17.46 -21.44
CA THR A 71 5.19 -17.30 -22.30
C THR A 71 5.07 -16.11 -23.26
N HIS A 72 4.07 -15.24 -23.08
CA HIS A 72 3.87 -14.11 -23.98
C HIS A 72 5.03 -13.09 -23.84
N PRO A 73 5.78 -12.80 -24.91
CA PRO A 73 7.03 -12.06 -24.83
C PRO A 73 6.86 -10.62 -24.33
N GLN A 74 5.70 -9.99 -24.58
CA GLN A 74 5.41 -8.64 -24.07
C GLN A 74 5.24 -8.60 -22.54
N VAL A 75 4.68 -9.65 -21.93
CA VAL A 75 4.43 -9.72 -20.48
C VAL A 75 5.75 -10.02 -19.75
N LEU A 76 6.54 -10.93 -20.30
CA LEU A 76 7.87 -11.28 -19.80
C LEU A 76 8.85 -10.09 -19.83
N ARG A 77 8.72 -9.20 -20.83
CA ARG A 77 9.57 -8.00 -20.96
C ARG A 77 9.48 -7.07 -19.75
N PHE A 78 8.35 -7.05 -19.05
CA PHE A 78 8.12 -6.19 -17.88
C PHE A 78 8.19 -6.94 -16.55
N ARG A 79 8.74 -8.17 -16.52
CA ARG A 79 8.82 -8.99 -15.31
C ARG A 79 9.42 -8.24 -14.12
N GLU A 80 10.51 -7.52 -14.36
CA GLU A 80 11.25 -6.75 -13.34
C GLU A 80 10.48 -5.51 -12.85
N TRP A 81 9.49 -5.03 -13.62
CA TRP A 81 8.71 -3.85 -13.28
C TRP A 81 7.49 -4.16 -12.42
N TYR A 82 7.02 -5.41 -12.35
CA TYR A 82 5.84 -5.76 -11.55
C TYR A 82 6.06 -5.61 -10.04
N PRO A 83 7.19 -6.06 -9.44
CA PRO A 83 7.46 -5.83 -8.02
C PRO A 83 7.58 -4.33 -7.68
N VAL A 84 8.22 -3.55 -8.55
CA VAL A 84 8.34 -2.09 -8.41
C VAL A 84 6.95 -1.42 -8.47
N GLY A 85 6.11 -1.83 -9.42
CA GLY A 85 4.73 -1.36 -9.51
C GLY A 85 3.90 -1.74 -8.28
N LEU A 86 4.06 -2.97 -7.78
CA LEU A 86 3.41 -3.44 -6.55
C LEU A 86 3.81 -2.59 -5.34
N GLN A 87 5.11 -2.30 -5.19
CA GLN A 87 5.62 -1.42 -4.13
C GLN A 87 4.99 -0.02 -4.21
N PHE A 88 4.90 0.53 -5.42
CA PHE A 88 4.28 1.84 -5.64
C PHE A 88 2.81 1.83 -5.23
N PHE A 89 2.03 0.83 -5.64
CA PHE A 89 0.62 0.74 -5.27
C PHE A 89 0.41 0.53 -3.76
N LEU A 90 1.19 -0.36 -3.14
CA LEU A 90 1.12 -0.59 -1.69
C LEU A 90 1.55 0.64 -0.89
N GLY A 91 2.64 1.28 -1.29
CA GLY A 91 3.11 2.54 -0.70
C GLY A 91 2.05 3.63 -0.79
N GLY A 92 1.38 3.71 -1.95
CA GLY A 92 0.31 4.67 -2.15
C GLY A 92 -0.94 4.42 -1.30
N LEU A 93 -1.30 3.14 -1.11
CA LEU A 93 -2.38 2.74 -0.20
C LEU A 93 -2.04 3.11 1.25
N PHE A 94 -0.86 2.69 1.75
CA PHE A 94 -0.45 2.97 3.12
C PHE A 94 -0.33 4.46 3.40
N SER A 95 0.21 5.23 2.46
CA SER A 95 0.32 6.69 2.57
C SER A 95 -1.06 7.33 2.69
N SER A 96 -2.00 6.93 1.81
CA SER A 96 -3.37 7.45 1.85
C SER A 96 -4.08 7.05 3.15
N TYR A 97 -3.86 5.84 3.66
CA TYR A 97 -4.40 5.43 4.96
C TYR A 97 -3.84 6.26 6.12
N VAL A 98 -2.54 6.57 6.11
CA VAL A 98 -1.92 7.46 7.10
C VAL A 98 -2.61 8.83 7.09
N VAL A 99 -2.86 9.40 5.91
CA VAL A 99 -3.55 10.68 5.75
C VAL A 99 -5.00 10.62 6.26
N PHE A 100 -5.78 9.63 5.81
CA PHE A 100 -7.17 9.46 6.26
C PHE A 100 -7.27 9.27 7.77
N TYR A 101 -6.34 8.50 8.33
CA TYR A 101 -6.32 8.26 9.75
C TYR A 101 -5.97 9.52 10.53
N PHE A 102 -4.91 10.23 10.11
CA PHE A 102 -4.48 11.48 10.73
C PHE A 102 -5.62 12.50 10.79
N GLN A 103 -6.39 12.65 9.71
CA GLN A 103 -7.57 13.53 9.67
C GLN A 103 -8.73 13.04 10.55
N SER A 104 -8.80 11.73 10.83
CA SER A 104 -9.87 11.11 11.63
C SER A 104 -9.57 11.07 13.13
N VAL A 105 -8.35 11.43 13.57
CA VAL A 105 -7.96 11.40 14.99
C VAL A 105 -8.56 12.60 15.75
N SER A 106 -9.75 12.41 16.34
CA SER A 106 -10.22 13.24 17.46
C SER A 106 -9.98 12.60 18.84
N MET A 107 -9.43 11.37 18.89
CA MET A 107 -9.29 10.59 20.13
C MET A 107 -7.97 9.79 20.15
N THR A 108 -7.27 9.84 21.29
CA THR A 108 -5.96 9.26 21.57
C THR A 108 -5.91 7.72 21.50
N GLN A 109 -7.06 7.03 21.50
CA GLN A 109 -7.16 5.57 21.63
C GLN A 109 -6.68 4.77 20.40
N THR A 110 -6.45 5.45 19.28
CA THR A 110 -6.20 4.84 17.98
C THR A 110 -4.75 5.01 17.49
N ALA A 111 -3.88 5.68 18.27
CA ALA A 111 -2.51 5.98 17.90
C ALA A 111 -1.67 4.74 17.53
N VAL A 112 -1.93 3.57 18.11
CA VAL A 112 -1.20 2.33 17.82
C VAL A 112 -1.33 1.91 16.36
N PHE A 113 -2.55 1.98 15.79
CA PHE A 113 -2.77 1.62 14.39
C PHE A 113 -2.20 2.67 13.44
N PHE A 114 -2.20 3.96 13.84
CA PHE A 114 -1.49 5.00 13.10
C PHE A 114 0.02 4.71 13.01
N VAL A 115 0.66 4.42 14.15
CA VAL A 115 2.09 4.06 14.18
C VAL A 115 2.35 2.81 13.34
N LEU A 116 1.47 1.81 13.42
CA LEU A 116 1.55 0.62 12.57
C LEU A 116 1.53 0.98 11.08
N LEU A 117 0.60 1.84 10.64
CA LEU A 117 0.52 2.29 9.24
C LEU A 117 1.78 3.05 8.81
N VAL A 118 2.32 3.92 9.66
CA VAL A 118 3.57 4.65 9.38
C VAL A 118 4.75 3.67 9.27
N VAL A 119 4.83 2.68 10.17
CA VAL A 119 5.86 1.63 10.11
C VAL A 119 5.74 0.82 8.84
N LEU A 120 4.52 0.44 8.44
CA LEU A 120 4.28 -0.30 7.19
C LEU A 120 4.63 0.52 5.95
N LEU A 121 4.30 1.81 5.95
CA LEU A 121 4.64 2.73 4.87
C LEU A 121 6.16 2.83 4.71
N VAL A 122 6.88 3.00 5.82
CA VAL A 122 8.34 3.04 5.83
C VAL A 122 8.93 1.69 5.44
N ALA A 123 8.39 0.59 5.99
CA ALA A 123 8.83 -0.76 5.68
C ALA A 123 8.65 -1.08 4.20
N ASN A 124 7.53 -0.69 3.58
CA ASN A 124 7.24 -0.94 2.16
C ASN A 124 8.37 -0.49 1.23
N GLU A 125 9.05 0.62 1.54
CA GLU A 125 10.19 1.10 0.76
C GLU A 125 11.42 0.18 0.87
N PHE A 126 11.65 -0.39 2.05
CA PHE A 126 12.77 -1.31 2.28
C PHE A 126 12.50 -2.73 1.78
N LEU A 127 11.28 -2.99 1.30
CA LEU A 127 10.86 -4.32 0.89
C LEU A 127 11.06 -4.57 -0.61
N GLU A 128 11.60 -3.64 -1.40
CA GLU A 128 11.88 -3.81 -2.84
C GLU A 128 12.52 -5.17 -3.14
N ASP A 129 13.66 -5.47 -2.48
CA ASP A 129 14.40 -6.74 -2.64
C ASP A 129 13.70 -7.96 -2.05
N ARG A 130 12.66 -7.77 -1.23
CA ARG A 130 11.93 -8.81 -0.50
C ARG A 130 10.54 -9.07 -1.09
N LEU A 131 10.08 -8.24 -2.02
CA LEU A 131 8.78 -8.38 -2.66
C LEU A 131 8.72 -9.58 -3.61
N ASP A 132 9.81 -10.29 -3.87
CA ASP A 132 9.77 -11.63 -4.50
C ASP A 132 9.18 -12.70 -3.57
N ASN A 133 9.15 -12.45 -2.25
CA ASN A 133 8.59 -13.38 -1.29
C ASN A 133 7.04 -13.30 -1.31
N VAL A 134 6.43 -14.39 -1.78
CA VAL A 134 4.98 -14.58 -1.86
C VAL A 134 4.28 -14.34 -0.53
N TYR A 135 4.83 -14.82 0.58
CA TYR A 135 4.23 -14.64 1.91
C TYR A 135 4.18 -13.16 2.32
N LEU A 136 5.21 -12.39 1.95
CA LEU A 136 5.24 -10.96 2.22
C LEU A 136 4.22 -10.20 1.37
N GLN A 137 4.18 -10.48 0.06
CA GLN A 137 3.19 -9.91 -0.85
C GLN A 137 1.77 -10.14 -0.34
N PHE A 138 1.45 -11.36 0.06
CA PHE A 138 0.14 -11.71 0.61
C PHE A 138 -0.18 -11.01 1.93
N THR A 139 0.81 -10.91 2.82
CA THR A 139 0.62 -10.25 4.12
C THR A 139 0.30 -8.77 3.92
N LEU A 140 1.10 -8.07 3.10
CA LEU A 140 0.89 -6.66 2.78
C LEU A 140 -0.45 -6.46 2.06
N PHE A 141 -0.77 -7.30 1.08
CA PHE A 141 -2.03 -7.22 0.35
C PHE A 141 -3.24 -7.43 1.26
N THR A 142 -3.19 -8.44 2.14
CA THR A 142 -4.26 -8.74 3.11
C THR A 142 -4.47 -7.57 4.07
N LEU A 143 -3.37 -6.99 4.56
CA LEU A 143 -3.40 -5.86 5.47
C LEU A 143 -3.93 -4.58 4.81
N SER A 144 -3.57 -4.34 3.55
CA SER A 144 -4.11 -3.26 2.74
C SER A 144 -5.60 -3.44 2.48
N ALA A 145 -6.03 -4.65 2.08
CA ALA A 145 -7.45 -4.95 1.86
C ALA A 145 -8.27 -4.77 3.16
N PHE A 146 -7.73 -5.26 4.28
CA PHE A 146 -8.33 -5.09 5.60
C PHE A 146 -8.52 -3.62 5.96
N SER A 147 -7.45 -2.82 5.81
CA SER A 147 -7.47 -1.38 6.07
C SER A 147 -8.49 -0.68 5.18
N PHE A 148 -8.54 -1.03 3.89
CA PHE A 148 -9.55 -0.51 2.96
C PHE A 148 -10.98 -0.80 3.44
N PHE A 149 -11.32 -2.05 3.73
CA PHE A 149 -12.69 -2.43 4.11
C PHE A 149 -13.11 -1.84 5.46
N ILE A 150 -12.18 -1.67 6.41
CA ILE A 150 -12.44 -0.98 7.68
C ILE A 150 -12.94 0.44 7.46
N PHE A 151 -12.39 1.18 6.50
CA PHE A 151 -12.85 2.54 6.21
C PHE A 151 -14.04 2.55 5.25
N PHE A 152 -14.01 1.71 4.22
CA PHE A 152 -14.99 1.70 3.15
C PHE A 152 -16.40 1.28 3.62
N ILE A 153 -16.51 0.21 4.42
CA ILE A 153 -17.82 -0.30 4.84
C ILE A 153 -18.61 0.72 5.68
N PRO A 154 -18.04 1.34 6.74
CA PRO A 154 -18.75 2.37 7.49
C PRO A 154 -19.20 3.56 6.63
N ILE A 155 -18.42 3.93 5.60
CA ILE A 155 -18.76 5.02 4.67
C ILE A 155 -19.98 4.66 3.82
N VAL A 156 -20.00 3.44 3.25
CA VAL A 156 -21.12 2.95 2.43
C VAL A 156 -22.39 2.75 3.27
N VAL A 157 -22.25 2.15 4.45
CA VAL A 157 -23.35 1.90 5.38
C VAL A 157 -23.83 3.20 6.05
N LYS A 158 -23.02 4.27 6.01
CA LYS A 158 -23.24 5.56 6.68
C LYS A 158 -23.46 5.42 8.19
N ARG A 159 -22.88 4.38 8.81
CA ARG A 159 -22.93 4.10 10.24
C ARG A 159 -21.59 3.58 10.74
N MET A 160 -21.12 4.12 11.86
CA MET A 160 -19.88 3.69 12.50
C MET A 160 -20.25 2.85 13.74
N THR A 161 -20.44 1.55 13.56
CA THR A 161 -20.82 0.62 14.63
C THR A 161 -19.87 -0.56 14.66
N TRP A 162 -19.84 -1.28 15.78
CA TRP A 162 -19.10 -2.54 15.87
C TRP A 162 -19.45 -3.52 14.72
N TRP A 163 -20.71 -3.54 14.29
CA TRP A 163 -21.16 -4.38 13.18
C TRP A 163 -20.46 -4.08 11.85
N THR A 164 -20.15 -2.81 11.55
CA THR A 164 -19.46 -2.46 10.30
C THR A 164 -17.99 -2.92 10.32
N VAL A 165 -17.37 -3.01 11.49
CA VAL A 165 -16.04 -3.62 11.67
C VAL A 165 -16.09 -5.13 11.44
N VAL A 166 -17.08 -5.83 12.01
CA VAL A 166 -17.27 -7.28 11.77
C VAL A 166 -17.50 -7.56 10.30
N LEU A 167 -18.37 -6.77 9.65
CA LEU A 167 -18.58 -6.84 8.20
C LEU A 167 -17.28 -6.63 7.42
N ALA A 168 -16.44 -5.66 7.81
CA ALA A 168 -15.16 -5.42 7.15
C ALA A 168 -14.23 -6.63 7.25
N ILE A 169 -14.15 -7.28 8.41
CA ILE A 169 -13.38 -8.52 8.60
C ILE A 169 -13.89 -9.62 7.66
N VAL A 170 -15.21 -9.84 7.62
CA VAL A 170 -15.82 -10.88 6.77
C VAL A 170 -15.58 -10.60 5.29
N PHE A 171 -15.78 -9.36 4.85
CA PHE A 171 -15.52 -8.96 3.46
C PHE A 171 -14.05 -9.11 3.08
N THR A 172 -13.14 -8.74 3.98
CA THR A 172 -11.70 -8.95 3.78
C THR A 172 -11.40 -10.43 3.62
N ALA A 173 -11.90 -11.29 4.50
CA ALA A 173 -11.67 -12.73 4.45
C ALA A 173 -12.20 -13.35 3.15
N ILE A 174 -13.39 -12.94 2.70
CA ILE A 174 -13.97 -13.40 1.42
C ILE A 174 -13.14 -12.90 0.24
N PHE A 175 -12.76 -11.62 0.24
CA PHE A 175 -12.00 -11.01 -0.85
C PHE A 175 -10.61 -11.65 -0.98
N VAL A 176 -9.87 -11.74 0.12
CA VAL A 176 -8.55 -12.37 0.17
C VAL A 176 -8.66 -13.87 -0.11
N GLY A 177 -9.68 -14.56 0.40
CA GLY A 177 -9.93 -15.98 0.11
C GLY A 177 -10.17 -16.24 -1.37
N LYS A 178 -10.98 -15.40 -2.04
CA LYS A 178 -11.17 -15.46 -3.50
C LYS A 178 -9.87 -15.16 -4.25
N PHE A 179 -9.09 -14.20 -3.77
CA PHE A 179 -7.80 -13.86 -4.36
C PHE A 179 -6.79 -15.00 -4.25
N ILE A 180 -6.69 -15.65 -3.08
CA ILE A 180 -5.88 -16.87 -2.87
C ILE A 180 -6.36 -17.98 -3.79
N TYR A 181 -7.67 -18.23 -3.87
CA TYR A 181 -8.22 -19.23 -4.78
C TYR A 181 -7.85 -18.96 -6.25
N LEU A 182 -7.87 -17.69 -6.66
CA LEU A 182 -7.48 -17.29 -8.00
C LEU A 182 -5.98 -17.51 -8.23
N LEU A 183 -5.14 -17.16 -7.26
CA LEU A 183 -3.72 -17.47 -7.28
C LEU A 183 -3.44 -18.97 -7.33
N TRP A 184 -4.19 -19.78 -6.58
CA TRP A 184 -4.09 -21.24 -6.65
C TRP A 184 -4.48 -21.77 -8.04
N ARG A 185 -5.57 -21.24 -8.60
CA ARG A 185 -6.10 -21.67 -9.90
C ARG A 185 -5.18 -21.33 -11.07
N PHE A 186 -4.56 -20.15 -11.05
CA PHE A 186 -3.75 -19.60 -12.14
C PHE A 186 -2.25 -19.75 -11.93
N GLY A 187 -1.81 -19.72 -10.67
CA GLY A 187 -0.42 -19.74 -10.25
C GLY A 187 -0.08 -20.89 -9.29
N GLY A 188 -0.83 -22.00 -9.31
CA GLY A 188 -0.36 -23.33 -8.88
C GLY A 188 0.41 -23.40 -7.56
N VAL A 189 -0.09 -22.78 -6.50
CA VAL A 189 0.41 -22.96 -5.12
C VAL A 189 -0.01 -24.31 -4.54
#